data_AF-A0A968GT76-F1
#
_entry.id   AF-A0A968GT76-F1
#
_cell.length_a   1.000
_cell.length_b   1.000
_cell.length_c   1.000
_cell.angle_alpha   90.00
_cell.angle_beta   90.00
_cell.angle_gamma   90.00
#
_symmetry.space_group_name_H-M   'P 1'
#
loop_
_entity.id
_entity.type
_entity.pdbx_description
1 polymer ?
#
loop_
_entity_poly.entity_id
_entity_poly.type
_entity_poly.pdbx_seq_one_letter_code
_entity_poly.pdbx_strand_id
1 'polypeptide(L)'
;MYFVIVKEISTGKIIDKAELAATGNIGSELAHLAWLTIRQLENKYPSDKYNVTYQESDNWESLLEKLKDNLETNDEVFTMSGSRTYVLMVSVCAMIAGIILMFILLVIRLIYNPFLFILGIMIFSMYFFFDFKRWMKKGIQKIQIDRNGLTIFRGNENKQTRIDKNQITGINVFKKLNRRVVNILLGGQANSSLPGVTLFSGPRIRITDDAFNEAEFGIFMNKLLEWKIN
;
A
#
# COMPACT_ATOMS: atom_id res chain seq x y z
N MET A 1 1.90 -33.34 -1.22
CA MET A 1 1.03 -32.81 -0.14
C MET A 1 0.87 -31.32 -0.34
N TYR A 2 -0.20 -30.72 0.19
CA TYR A 2 -0.37 -29.27 0.15
C TYR A 2 -0.21 -28.67 1.54
N PHE A 3 0.50 -27.56 1.61
CA PHE A 3 0.71 -26.81 2.83
C PHE A 3 0.06 -25.44 2.70
N VAL A 4 -0.79 -25.11 3.67
CA VAL A 4 -1.22 -23.75 3.94
C VAL A 4 -0.17 -23.13 4.86
N ILE A 5 0.50 -22.09 4.39
CA ILE A 5 1.56 -21.41 5.13
C ILE A 5 1.08 -20.02 5.50
N VAL A 6 1.15 -19.71 6.78
CA VAL A 6 0.87 -18.36 7.28
C VAL A 6 2.19 -17.69 7.59
N LYS A 7 2.45 -16.59 6.89
CA LYS A 7 3.63 -15.77 7.10
C LYS A 7 3.23 -14.45 7.74
N GLU A 8 3.98 -14.03 8.75
CA GLU A 8 3.91 -12.66 9.24
C GLU A 8 4.39 -11.72 8.13
N ILE A 9 3.59 -10.70 7.79
CA ILE A 9 3.93 -9.80 6.68
C ILE A 9 5.17 -8.96 7.02
N SER A 10 5.34 -8.60 8.31
CA SER A 10 6.43 -7.73 8.77
C SER A 10 7.81 -8.39 8.68
N THR A 11 7.90 -9.69 8.97
CA THR A 11 9.17 -10.42 9.08
C THR A 11 9.36 -11.50 8.02
N GLY A 12 8.31 -11.84 7.26
CA GLY A 12 8.29 -12.99 6.35
C GLY A 12 8.33 -14.35 7.07
N LYS A 13 8.39 -14.36 8.41
CA LYS A 13 8.49 -15.59 9.20
C LYS A 13 7.20 -16.38 9.13
N ILE A 14 7.36 -17.69 9.01
CA ILE A 14 6.24 -18.63 9.11
C ILE A 14 5.79 -18.63 10.58
N ILE A 15 4.56 -18.19 10.81
CA ILE A 15 3.96 -18.15 12.16
C ILE A 15 3.01 -19.31 12.40
N ASP A 16 2.48 -19.91 11.33
CA ASP A 16 1.64 -21.09 11.41
C ASP A 16 1.66 -21.89 10.11
N LYS A 17 1.27 -23.16 10.18
CA LYS A 17 1.12 -24.04 9.02
C LYS A 17 -0.01 -25.03 9.23
N ALA A 18 -0.64 -25.45 8.14
CA ALA A 18 -1.55 -26.57 8.14
C ALA A 18 -1.30 -27.44 6.89
N GLU A 19 -1.47 -28.74 7.06
CA GLU A 19 -1.14 -29.75 6.05
C GLU A 19 -2.40 -30.45 5.55
N LEU A 20 -2.45 -30.67 4.24
CA LEU A 20 -3.47 -31.47 3.58
C LEU A 20 -2.79 -32.59 2.78
N ALA A 21 -3.03 -33.83 3.18
CA ALA A 21 -2.72 -35.00 2.37
C ALA A 21 -3.65 -34.98 1.14
N ALA A 22 -3.07 -34.96 -0.06
CA ALA A 22 -3.84 -34.80 -1.29
C ALA A 22 -4.66 -36.07 -1.59
N THR A 23 -5.94 -36.08 -1.20
CA THR A 23 -6.89 -37.12 -1.61
C THR A 23 -8.23 -36.47 -1.96
N GLY A 24 -8.57 -36.36 -3.24
CA GLY A 24 -9.89 -35.87 -3.67
C GLY A 24 -9.92 -34.42 -4.18
N ASN A 25 -10.97 -33.66 -3.84
CA ASN A 25 -11.21 -32.31 -4.37
C ASN A 25 -10.37 -31.25 -3.64
N ILE A 26 -9.10 -31.16 -4.06
CA ILE A 26 -8.05 -30.33 -3.48
C ILE A 26 -8.47 -28.86 -3.31
N GLY A 27 -9.23 -28.29 -4.25
CA GLY A 27 -9.59 -26.86 -4.23
C GLY A 27 -10.49 -26.47 -3.08
N SER A 28 -11.58 -27.23 -2.85
CA SER A 28 -12.51 -26.96 -1.74
C SER A 28 -11.88 -27.26 -0.38
N GLU A 29 -11.05 -28.29 -0.30
CA GLU A 29 -10.39 -28.69 0.94
C GLU A 29 -9.32 -27.68 1.36
N LEU A 30 -8.51 -27.18 0.41
CA LEU A 30 -7.53 -26.13 0.70
C LEU A 30 -8.19 -24.83 1.13
N ALA A 31 -9.29 -24.43 0.49
CA ALA A 31 -10.04 -23.24 0.90
C ALA A 31 -10.60 -23.39 2.32
N HIS A 32 -11.14 -24.57 2.66
CA HIS A 32 -11.66 -24.86 3.99
C HIS A 32 -10.54 -24.86 5.06
N LEU A 33 -9.41 -25.47 4.74
CA LEU A 33 -8.26 -25.59 5.63
C LEU A 33 -7.58 -24.23 5.85
N ALA A 34 -7.48 -23.40 4.81
CA ALA A 34 -7.05 -22.01 4.94
C ALA A 34 -8.01 -21.18 5.79
N TRP A 35 -9.33 -21.34 5.61
CA TRP A 35 -10.31 -20.65 6.44
C TRP A 35 -10.19 -21.03 7.92
N LEU A 36 -10.02 -22.32 8.24
CA LEU A 36 -9.80 -22.78 9.61
C LEU A 36 -8.52 -22.20 10.22
N THR A 37 -7.43 -22.19 9.43
CA THR A 37 -6.14 -21.64 9.86
C THR A 37 -6.25 -20.14 10.14
N ILE A 38 -6.89 -19.38 9.24
CA ILE A 38 -7.17 -17.95 9.41
C ILE A 38 -7.99 -17.72 10.69
N ARG A 39 -9.06 -18.49 10.91
CA ARG A 39 -9.94 -18.33 12.07
C ARG A 39 -9.24 -18.61 13.41
N GLN A 40 -8.30 -19.56 13.43
CA GLN A 40 -7.46 -19.81 14.61
C GLN A 40 -6.51 -18.64 14.88
N LEU A 41 -6.01 -18.00 13.83
CA LEU A 41 -5.09 -16.88 13.91
C LEU A 41 -5.77 -15.54 14.21
N GLU A 42 -7.00 -15.30 13.75
CA GLU A 42 -7.76 -14.06 14.04
C GLU A 42 -7.89 -13.80 15.54
N ASN A 43 -7.91 -14.85 16.36
CA ASN A 43 -7.93 -14.74 17.82
C ASN A 43 -6.58 -14.37 18.45
N LYS A 44 -5.47 -14.55 17.72
CA LYS A 44 -4.09 -14.33 18.20
C LYS A 44 -3.38 -13.17 17.51
N TYR A 45 -3.71 -12.89 16.26
CA TYR A 45 -3.07 -11.91 15.41
C TYR A 45 -4.11 -11.14 14.59
N PRO A 46 -3.99 -9.80 14.50
CA PRO A 46 -4.77 -9.00 13.58
C PRO A 46 -4.60 -9.47 12.12
N SER A 47 -5.70 -9.51 11.36
CA SER A 47 -5.72 -10.02 9.97
C SER A 47 -4.86 -9.23 8.99
N ASP A 48 -4.48 -8.00 9.33
CA ASP A 48 -3.58 -7.14 8.57
C ASP A 48 -2.10 -7.46 8.77
N LYS A 49 -1.76 -8.41 9.66
CA LYS A 49 -0.36 -8.74 9.99
C LYS A 49 0.15 -10.04 9.40
N TYR A 50 -0.71 -10.83 8.74
CA TYR A 50 -0.29 -12.10 8.15
C TYR A 50 -0.82 -12.30 6.73
N ASN A 51 -0.07 -13.05 5.93
CA ASN A 51 -0.47 -13.49 4.60
C ASN A 51 -0.54 -15.01 4.56
N VAL A 52 -1.55 -15.54 3.88
CA VAL A 52 -1.78 -16.98 3.74
C VAL A 52 -1.44 -17.38 2.31
N THR A 53 -0.54 -18.35 2.17
CA THR A 53 -0.06 -18.85 0.88
C THR A 53 -0.18 -20.36 0.82
N TYR A 54 -0.28 -20.90 -0.39
CA TYR A 54 -0.38 -22.34 -0.64
C TYR A 54 0.88 -22.81 -1.36
N GLN A 55 1.50 -23.88 -0.87
CA GLN A 55 2.60 -24.53 -1.58
C GLN A 55 2.45 -26.05 -1.58
N GLU A 56 2.80 -26.64 -2.72
CA GLU A 56 2.86 -28.09 -2.88
C GLU A 56 4.28 -28.59 -2.58
N SER A 57 4.39 -29.62 -1.75
CA SER A 57 5.66 -30.27 -1.42
C SER A 57 5.43 -31.72 -1.00
N ASP A 58 6.47 -32.55 -1.14
CA ASP A 58 6.43 -33.95 -0.76
C ASP A 58 6.39 -34.13 0.76
N ASN A 59 7.12 -33.28 1.49
CA ASN A 59 7.11 -33.20 2.94
C ASN A 59 7.45 -31.78 3.42
N TRP A 60 7.31 -31.56 4.73
CA TRP A 60 7.55 -30.27 5.35
C TRP A 60 9.03 -29.88 5.35
N GLU A 61 9.94 -30.84 5.53
CA GLU A 61 11.38 -30.61 5.58
C GLU A 61 11.90 -30.09 4.23
N SER A 62 11.49 -30.70 3.12
CA SER A 62 11.81 -30.26 1.76
C SER A 62 11.22 -28.89 1.44
N LEU A 63 10.02 -28.60 1.95
CA LEU A 63 9.42 -27.27 1.83
C LEU A 63 10.21 -26.24 2.62
N LEU A 64 10.62 -26.57 3.85
CA LEU A 64 11.46 -25.70 4.67
C LEU A 64 12.82 -25.46 4.03
N GLU A 65 13.44 -26.45 3.40
CA GLU A 65 14.70 -26.31 2.69
C GLU A 65 14.54 -25.41 1.46
N LYS A 66 13.51 -25.62 0.65
CA LYS A 66 13.13 -24.70 -0.45
C LYS A 66 12.85 -23.28 0.05
N LEU A 67 12.22 -23.14 1.22
CA LEU A 67 11.93 -21.84 1.80
C LEU A 67 13.18 -21.20 2.42
N LYS A 68 14.09 -21.97 3.01
CA LYS A 68 15.36 -21.51 3.59
C LYS A 68 16.34 -21.10 2.50
N ASP A 69 16.49 -21.88 1.45
CA ASP A 69 17.29 -21.51 0.28
C ASP A 69 16.74 -20.23 -0.34
N ASN A 70 15.41 -20.09 -0.41
CA ASN A 70 14.77 -18.84 -0.80
C ASN A 70 14.96 -17.71 0.23
N LEU A 71 15.10 -17.97 1.53
CA LEU A 71 15.30 -16.93 2.57
C LEU A 71 16.76 -16.47 2.66
N GLU A 72 17.73 -17.34 2.37
CA GLU A 72 19.16 -17.00 2.35
C GLU A 72 19.60 -16.39 1.02
N THR A 73 18.92 -16.70 -0.10
CA THR A 73 19.17 -16.06 -1.40
C THR A 73 18.24 -14.91 -1.76
N ASN A 74 17.06 -14.77 -1.12
CA ASN A 74 16.25 -13.56 -1.31
C ASN A 74 16.76 -12.44 -0.40
N ASP A 75 17.46 -11.51 -1.02
CA ASP A 75 17.18 -10.08 -0.85
C ASP A 75 15.66 -9.84 -1.06
N GLU A 76 14.81 -10.22 -0.09
CA GLU A 76 13.36 -10.21 -0.26
C GLU A 76 12.90 -8.81 -0.68
N VAL A 77 12.55 -8.72 -1.96
CA VAL A 77 12.06 -7.50 -2.58
C VAL A 77 10.68 -7.24 -2.00
N PHE A 78 10.63 -6.37 -1.00
CA PHE A 78 9.37 -5.92 -0.45
C PHE A 78 8.62 -5.16 -1.51
N THR A 79 7.38 -5.56 -1.77
CA THR A 79 6.53 -4.94 -2.79
C THR A 79 5.27 -4.41 -2.12
N MET A 80 4.95 -3.14 -2.37
CA MET A 80 3.64 -2.58 -2.05
C MET A 80 2.97 -2.05 -3.31
N SER A 81 1.66 -2.27 -3.43
CA SER A 81 0.89 -1.90 -4.61
C SER A 81 -0.25 -0.98 -4.23
N GLY A 82 -0.43 0.06 -5.03
CA GLY A 82 -1.55 0.96 -4.87
C GLY A 82 -2.85 0.30 -5.33
N SER A 83 -3.91 0.45 -4.53
CA SER A 83 -5.21 -0.12 -4.87
C SER A 83 -6.03 0.89 -5.68
N ARG A 84 -6.22 0.59 -6.98
CA ARG A 84 -7.09 1.40 -7.86
C ARG A 84 -8.51 1.48 -7.32
N THR A 85 -9.02 0.36 -6.80
CA THR A 85 -10.35 0.27 -6.21
C THR A 85 -10.47 1.16 -4.99
N TYR A 86 -9.45 1.18 -4.13
CA TYR A 86 -9.44 2.05 -2.94
C TYR A 86 -9.45 3.53 -3.32
N VAL A 87 -8.58 3.95 -4.24
CA VAL A 87 -8.54 5.36 -4.70
C VAL A 87 -9.86 5.78 -5.35
N LEU A 88 -10.46 4.90 -6.16
CA LEU A 88 -11.78 5.13 -6.75
C LEU A 88 -12.85 5.26 -5.66
N MET A 89 -12.88 4.35 -4.69
CA MET A 89 -13.84 4.35 -3.59
C MET A 89 -13.76 5.65 -2.77
N VAL A 90 -12.55 6.07 -2.39
CA VAL A 90 -12.32 7.33 -1.66
C VAL A 90 -12.81 8.53 -2.47
N SER A 91 -12.53 8.55 -3.78
CA SER A 91 -12.99 9.62 -4.68
C SER A 91 -14.51 9.68 -4.77
N VAL A 92 -15.17 8.52 -4.88
CA VAL A 92 -16.64 8.42 -4.91
C VAL A 92 -17.26 8.85 -3.57
N CYS A 93 -16.70 8.40 -2.44
CA CYS A 93 -17.16 8.83 -1.11
C CYS A 93 -17.02 10.34 -0.92
N ALA A 94 -15.90 10.93 -1.33
CA ALA A 94 -15.68 12.38 -1.28
C ALA A 94 -16.66 13.13 -2.20
N MET A 95 -16.95 12.58 -3.39
CA MET A 95 -17.93 13.13 -4.31
C MET A 95 -19.34 13.14 -3.69
N ILE A 96 -19.79 12.01 -3.12
CA ILE A 96 -21.09 11.90 -2.44
C ILE A 96 -21.17 12.89 -1.27
N ALA A 97 -20.15 12.96 -0.43
CA ALA A 97 -20.10 13.89 0.70
C ALA A 97 -20.20 15.35 0.22
N GLY A 98 -19.50 15.72 -0.87
CA GLY A 98 -19.60 17.06 -1.44
C GLY A 98 -20.96 17.38 -2.05
N ILE A 99 -21.61 16.40 -2.70
CA ILE A 99 -22.98 16.56 -3.20
C ILE A 99 -23.96 16.79 -2.04
N ILE A 100 -23.85 16.00 -0.97
CA ILE A 100 -24.68 16.17 0.25
C ILE A 100 -24.46 17.55 0.85
N LEU A 101 -23.21 18.00 0.97
CA LEU A 101 -22.90 19.34 1.47
C LEU A 101 -23.52 20.43 0.59
N MET A 102 -23.38 20.34 -0.73
CA MET A 102 -24.01 21.28 -1.65
C MET A 102 -25.54 21.27 -1.54
N PHE A 103 -26.14 20.10 -1.30
CA PHE A 103 -27.58 19.97 -1.13
C PHE A 103 -28.04 20.66 0.16
N ILE A 104 -27.30 20.51 1.26
CA ILE A 104 -27.55 21.24 2.50
C ILE A 104 -27.49 22.75 2.26
N LEU A 105 -26.48 23.24 1.52
CA LEU A 105 -26.33 24.66 1.18
C LEU A 105 -27.51 25.20 0.34
N LEU A 106 -28.07 24.39 -0.55
CA LEU A 106 -29.29 24.70 -1.30
C LEU A 106 -30.51 24.79 -0.36
N VAL A 107 -30.68 23.82 0.55
CA VAL A 107 -31.81 23.75 1.48
C VAL A 107 -31.82 24.92 2.46
N ILE A 108 -30.67 25.30 3.02
CA ILE A 108 -30.54 26.48 3.91
C ILE A 108 -30.53 27.81 3.15
N ARG A 109 -30.81 27.76 1.83
CA ARG A 109 -30.89 28.92 0.93
C ARG A 109 -29.61 29.76 0.88
N LEU A 110 -28.44 29.19 1.12
CA LEU A 110 -27.17 29.88 0.83
C LEU A 110 -26.88 29.88 -0.68
N ILE A 111 -27.34 28.86 -1.39
CA ILE A 111 -27.32 28.80 -2.86
C ILE A 111 -28.77 28.89 -3.32
N TYR A 112 -29.23 30.08 -3.70
CA TYR A 112 -30.63 30.30 -4.11
C TYR A 112 -30.98 29.73 -5.49
N ASN A 113 -29.98 29.46 -6.32
CA ASN A 113 -30.19 29.12 -7.72
C ASN A 113 -29.91 27.62 -7.99
N PRO A 114 -30.91 26.82 -8.37
CA PRO A 114 -30.73 25.40 -8.67
C PRO A 114 -29.77 25.15 -9.86
N PHE A 115 -29.64 26.11 -10.79
CA PHE A 115 -28.65 26.01 -11.87
C PHE A 115 -27.22 26.08 -11.33
N LEU A 116 -26.95 26.93 -10.33
CA LEU A 116 -25.63 27.00 -9.69
C LEU A 116 -25.31 25.72 -8.90
N PHE A 117 -26.33 25.10 -8.30
CA PHE A 117 -26.18 23.80 -7.65
C PHE A 117 -25.73 22.72 -8.64
N ILE A 118 -26.44 22.57 -9.76
CA ILE A 118 -26.09 21.61 -10.81
C ILE A 118 -24.71 21.90 -11.40
N LEU A 119 -24.42 23.17 -11.70
CA LEU A 119 -23.12 23.59 -12.22
C LEU A 119 -21.99 23.25 -11.22
N GLY A 120 -22.21 23.47 -9.92
CA GLY A 120 -21.25 23.11 -8.88
C GLY A 120 -20.98 21.61 -8.83
N ILE A 121 -22.02 20.76 -8.91
CA ILE A 121 -21.87 19.31 -8.99
C ILE A 121 -21.07 18.90 -10.23
N MET A 122 -21.32 19.52 -11.39
CA MET A 122 -20.59 19.23 -12.62
C MET A 122 -19.10 19.58 -12.48
N ILE A 123 -18.78 20.78 -11.98
CA ILE A 123 -17.40 21.21 -11.75
C ILE A 123 -16.70 20.28 -10.76
N PHE A 124 -17.37 19.92 -9.67
CA PHE A 124 -16.83 19.03 -8.64
C PHE A 124 -16.57 17.62 -9.18
N SER A 125 -17.52 17.06 -9.94
CA SER A 125 -17.37 15.77 -10.61
C SER A 125 -16.22 15.78 -11.61
N MET A 126 -16.10 16.84 -12.41
CA MET A 126 -14.98 17.01 -13.34
C MET A 126 -13.63 17.06 -12.60
N TYR A 127 -13.56 17.77 -11.47
CA TYR A 127 -12.35 17.84 -10.66
C TYR A 127 -11.86 16.46 -10.22
N PHE A 128 -12.72 15.63 -9.61
CA PHE A 128 -12.34 14.27 -9.21
C PHE A 128 -11.99 13.37 -10.38
N PHE A 129 -12.72 13.49 -11.50
CA PHE A 129 -12.41 12.74 -12.71
C PHE A 129 -11.01 13.07 -13.24
N PHE A 130 -10.66 14.35 -13.32
CA PHE A 130 -9.33 14.78 -13.75
C PHE A 130 -8.24 14.39 -12.77
N ASP A 131 -8.49 14.48 -11.46
CA ASP A 131 -7.53 14.05 -10.44
C ASP A 131 -7.26 12.54 -10.51
N PHE A 132 -8.31 11.72 -10.56
CA PHE A 132 -8.20 10.28 -10.74
C PHE A 132 -7.47 9.93 -12.05
N LYS A 133 -7.82 10.57 -13.16
CA LYS A 133 -7.15 10.37 -14.46
C LYS A 133 -5.67 10.77 -14.40
N ARG A 134 -5.34 11.85 -13.70
CA ARG A 134 -3.96 12.29 -13.48
C ARG A 134 -3.19 11.27 -12.65
N TRP A 135 -3.80 10.73 -11.60
CA TRP A 135 -3.22 9.67 -10.78
C TRP A 135 -3.00 8.38 -11.59
N MET A 136 -3.97 7.95 -12.40
CA MET A 136 -3.80 6.80 -13.31
C MET A 136 -2.68 7.00 -14.33
N LYS A 137 -2.43 8.24 -14.78
CA LYS A 137 -1.37 8.52 -15.77
C LYS A 137 0.02 8.70 -15.15
N LYS A 138 0.12 9.32 -13.98
CA LYS A 138 1.41 9.78 -13.40
C LYS A 138 1.64 9.37 -11.95
N GLY A 139 0.62 8.89 -11.26
CA GLY A 139 0.69 8.46 -9.86
C GLY A 139 1.55 7.22 -9.69
N ILE A 140 2.04 7.02 -8.47
CA ILE A 140 2.80 5.83 -8.11
C ILE A 140 1.81 4.69 -7.91
N GLN A 141 1.99 3.60 -8.67
CA GLN A 141 1.10 2.45 -8.68
C GLN A 141 1.70 1.26 -7.92
N LYS A 142 3.03 1.15 -7.89
CA LYS A 142 3.74 0.09 -7.20
C LYS A 142 5.10 0.57 -6.77
N ILE A 143 5.55 0.09 -5.62
CA ILE A 143 6.88 0.36 -5.09
C ILE A 143 7.49 -0.97 -4.68
N GLN A 144 8.75 -1.14 -5.04
CA GLN A 144 9.59 -2.27 -4.63
C GLN A 144 10.81 -1.74 -3.89
N ILE A 145 11.15 -2.36 -2.77
CA ILE A 145 12.35 -2.08 -1.97
C ILE A 145 13.16 -3.36 -1.89
N ASP A 146 14.45 -3.26 -2.21
CA ASP A 146 15.44 -4.31 -1.98
C ASP A 146 16.59 -3.78 -1.10
N ARG A 147 17.72 -4.49 -0.99
CA ARG A 147 18.85 -3.99 -0.18
C ARG A 147 19.60 -2.82 -0.82
N ASN A 148 19.53 -2.70 -2.13
CA ASN A 148 20.33 -1.79 -2.94
C ASN A 148 19.59 -0.49 -3.29
N GLY A 149 18.26 -0.45 -3.14
CA GLY A 149 17.47 0.71 -3.50
C GLY A 149 15.98 0.45 -3.65
N LEU A 150 15.34 1.39 -4.34
CA LEU A 150 13.90 1.52 -4.51
C LEU A 150 13.57 1.51 -6.00
N THR A 151 12.61 0.70 -6.39
CA THR A 151 12.03 0.71 -7.74
C THR A 151 10.60 1.21 -7.68
N ILE A 152 10.29 2.26 -8.42
CA ILE A 152 8.97 2.88 -8.46
C ILE A 152 8.35 2.64 -9.82
N PHE A 153 7.08 2.23 -9.84
CA PHE A 153 6.29 2.08 -11.05
C PHE A 153 5.22 3.17 -11.08
N ARG A 154 5.19 3.95 -12.17
CA ARG A 154 4.28 5.09 -12.32
C ARG A 154 3.32 4.91 -13.48
N GLY A 155 2.09 5.32 -13.24
CA GLY A 155 1.00 5.34 -14.22
C GLY A 155 0.58 3.95 -14.71
N ASN A 156 -0.40 3.92 -15.62
CA ASN A 156 -0.95 2.69 -16.20
C ASN A 156 0.07 1.86 -16.98
N GLU A 157 1.07 2.52 -17.58
CA GLU A 157 2.14 1.86 -18.34
C GLU A 157 3.23 1.26 -17.42
N ASN A 158 3.09 1.40 -16.09
CA ASN A 158 4.07 0.92 -15.11
C ASN A 158 5.50 1.39 -15.43
N LYS A 159 5.67 2.68 -15.80
CA LYS A 159 6.98 3.24 -16.09
C LYS A 159 7.88 3.07 -14.88
N GLN A 160 8.91 2.26 -15.05
CA GLN A 160 9.83 1.89 -13.99
C GLN A 160 10.89 2.98 -13.82
N THR A 161 11.16 3.34 -12.58
CA THR A 161 12.28 4.22 -12.20
C THR A 161 13.00 3.58 -11.03
N ARG A 162 14.24 3.17 -11.28
CA ARG A 162 15.14 2.65 -10.24
C ARG A 162 15.86 3.81 -9.57
N ILE A 163 15.97 3.75 -8.25
CA ILE A 163 16.66 4.72 -7.41
C ILE A 163 17.53 3.94 -6.46
N ASP A 164 18.83 4.07 -6.65
CA ASP A 164 19.78 3.35 -5.82
C ASP A 164 19.93 4.04 -4.46
N LYS A 165 20.25 3.27 -3.42
CA LYS A 165 20.34 3.76 -2.04
C LYS A 165 21.31 4.94 -1.92
N ASN A 166 22.40 4.93 -2.69
CA ASN A 166 23.39 6.02 -2.73
C ASN A 166 22.87 7.34 -3.31
N GLN A 167 21.77 7.33 -4.07
CA GLN A 167 21.12 8.54 -4.60
C GLN A 167 20.20 9.18 -3.57
N ILE A 168 19.86 8.47 -2.48
CA ILE A 168 18.96 8.96 -1.45
C ILE A 168 19.76 9.81 -0.46
N THR A 169 19.50 11.11 -0.45
CA THR A 169 20.17 12.08 0.43
C THR A 169 19.45 12.25 1.77
N GLY A 170 18.19 11.84 1.86
CA GLY A 170 17.45 11.90 3.11
C GLY A 170 16.04 11.34 2.99
N ILE A 171 15.50 10.92 4.12
CA ILE A 171 14.12 10.43 4.24
C ILE A 171 13.43 11.24 5.33
N ASN A 172 12.38 11.95 4.95
CA ASN A 172 11.58 12.76 5.85
C ASN A 172 10.17 12.18 5.95
N VAL A 173 9.75 11.88 7.17
CA VAL A 173 8.47 11.24 7.46
C VAL A 173 7.71 12.18 8.38
N PHE A 174 6.48 12.52 8.02
CA PHE A 174 5.59 13.26 8.89
C PHE A 174 4.16 12.78 8.77
N LYS A 175 3.40 12.99 9.85
CA LYS A 175 1.95 12.78 9.88
C LYS A 175 1.27 14.13 9.68
N LYS A 176 0.41 14.24 8.68
CA LYS A 176 -0.44 15.41 8.44
C LYS A 176 -1.89 14.99 8.57
N LEU A 177 -2.57 15.49 9.62
CA LEU A 177 -3.90 15.00 10.03
C LEU A 177 -3.85 13.48 10.27
N ASN A 178 -4.62 12.69 9.50
CA ASN A 178 -4.59 11.23 9.57
C ASN A 178 -3.81 10.56 8.43
N ARG A 179 -2.99 11.32 7.70
CA ARG A 179 -2.22 10.83 6.54
C ARG A 179 -0.74 10.79 6.89
N ARG A 180 -0.07 9.68 6.60
CA ARG A 180 1.40 9.58 6.68
C ARG A 180 1.99 9.95 5.33
N VAL A 181 3.01 10.80 5.37
CA VAL A 181 3.70 11.29 4.19
C VAL A 181 5.19 10.98 4.33
N VAL A 182 5.74 10.34 3.31
CA VAL A 182 7.16 10.04 3.18
C VAL A 182 7.70 10.84 2.01
N ASN A 183 8.76 11.61 2.27
CA ASN A 183 9.53 12.28 1.25
C ASN A 183 10.92 11.67 1.21
N ILE A 184 11.21 10.99 0.10
CA ILE A 184 12.54 10.47 -0.22
C ILE A 184 13.24 11.54 -1.04
N LEU A 185 14.31 12.12 -0.50
CA LEU A 185 15.09 13.17 -1.14
C LEU A 185 16.17 12.54 -2.00
N LEU A 186 16.23 12.96 -3.27
CA LEU A 186 17.27 12.54 -4.22
C LEU A 186 18.38 13.59 -4.36
N GLY A 187 18.27 14.67 -3.59
CA GLY A 187 19.18 15.80 -3.56
C GLY A 187 18.63 16.93 -2.69
N GLY A 188 19.50 17.86 -2.29
CA GLY A 188 19.14 18.99 -1.45
C GLY A 188 18.89 18.62 0.02
N GLN A 189 18.23 19.52 0.75
CA GLN A 189 17.93 19.35 2.18
C GLN A 189 16.45 19.68 2.47
N ALA A 190 15.92 19.07 3.54
CA ALA A 190 14.65 19.47 4.12
C ALA A 190 14.91 20.56 5.17
N ASN A 191 14.35 21.74 4.97
CA ASN A 191 14.39 22.82 5.94
C ASN A 191 13.03 22.97 6.62
N SER A 192 13.00 22.79 7.93
CA SER A 192 11.81 22.89 8.78
C SER A 192 11.81 24.17 9.61
N SER A 193 12.44 25.24 9.13
CA SER A 193 12.58 26.51 9.86
C SER A 193 11.24 27.21 10.16
N LEU A 194 10.14 26.83 9.49
CA LEU A 194 8.81 27.37 9.73
C LEU A 194 7.90 26.34 10.42
N PRO A 195 7.22 26.69 11.52
CA PRO A 195 6.26 25.80 12.17
C PRO A 195 5.19 25.30 11.18
N GLY A 196 5.10 23.98 11.02
CA GLY A 196 4.10 23.34 10.15
C GLY A 196 4.40 23.37 8.64
N VAL A 197 5.52 23.96 8.20
CA VAL A 197 5.92 24.00 6.79
C VAL A 197 7.34 23.45 6.62
N THR A 198 7.46 22.34 5.90
CA THR A 198 8.76 21.80 5.48
C THR A 198 9.03 22.21 4.04
N LEU A 199 10.09 22.99 3.84
CA LEU A 199 10.61 23.35 2.52
C LEU A 199 11.67 22.33 2.11
N PHE A 200 11.76 22.05 0.80
CA PHE A 200 12.73 21.11 0.27
C PHE A 200 13.42 21.74 -0.93
N SER A 201 14.74 21.75 -0.94
CA SER A 201 15.54 22.45 -1.96
C SER A 201 15.90 21.60 -3.18
N GLY A 202 15.49 20.33 -3.24
CA GLY A 202 15.90 19.41 -4.30
C GLY A 202 14.83 18.42 -4.77
N PRO A 203 15.18 17.56 -5.75
CA PRO A 203 14.27 16.55 -6.28
C PRO A 203 13.87 15.57 -5.19
N ARG A 204 12.58 15.28 -5.11
CA ARG A 204 12.04 14.36 -4.11
C ARG A 204 10.94 13.50 -4.67
N ILE A 205 10.75 12.37 -4.02
CA ILE A 205 9.63 11.47 -4.25
C ILE A 205 8.75 11.51 -3.02
N ARG A 206 7.55 11.99 -3.23
CA ARG A 206 6.51 12.06 -2.21
C ARG A 206 5.61 10.85 -2.35
N ILE A 207 5.52 10.08 -1.28
CA ILE A 207 4.70 8.88 -1.17
C ILE A 207 3.79 9.09 0.03
N THR A 208 2.55 8.65 -0.10
CA THR A 208 1.52 8.88 0.90
C THR A 208 0.69 7.62 1.07
N ASP A 209 0.26 7.36 2.30
CA ASP A 209 -0.44 6.12 2.66
C ASP A 209 -1.83 5.99 2.05
N ASP A 210 -2.50 7.09 1.70
CA ASP A 210 -3.81 7.09 1.01
C ASP A 210 -3.84 6.36 -0.34
N ALA A 211 -2.68 6.11 -0.96
CA ALA A 211 -2.60 5.35 -2.19
C ALA A 211 -2.34 3.85 -1.98
N PHE A 212 -2.03 3.41 -0.75
CA PHE A 212 -1.55 2.05 -0.45
C PHE A 212 -2.31 1.41 0.72
N ASN A 213 -2.12 0.10 0.92
CA ASN A 213 -2.61 -0.57 2.11
C ASN A 213 -1.85 -0.06 3.36
N GLU A 214 -2.57 0.17 4.46
CA GLU A 214 -2.01 0.75 5.69
C GLU A 214 -0.89 -0.09 6.31
N ALA A 215 -1.05 -1.42 6.30
CA ALA A 215 -0.09 -2.39 6.83
C ALA A 215 1.14 -2.49 5.93
N GLU A 216 0.95 -2.59 4.60
CA GLU A 216 2.06 -2.55 3.64
C GLU A 216 2.87 -1.25 3.78
N PHE A 217 2.19 -0.11 3.94
CA PHE A 217 2.84 1.17 4.13
C PHE A 217 3.63 1.24 5.44
N GLY A 218 3.15 0.59 6.51
CA GLY A 218 3.88 0.46 7.77
C GLY A 218 5.20 -0.31 7.62
N ILE A 219 5.20 -1.38 6.83
CA ILE A 219 6.40 -2.18 6.57
C ILE A 219 7.38 -1.43 5.67
N PHE A 220 6.87 -0.79 4.61
CA PHE A 220 7.63 0.11 3.77
C PHE A 220 8.38 1.18 4.58
N MET A 221 7.67 1.79 5.53
CA MET A 221 8.20 2.77 6.47
C MET A 221 9.35 2.21 7.32
N ASN A 222 9.19 1.03 7.89
CA ASN A 222 10.24 0.39 8.70
C ASN A 222 11.49 0.10 7.88
N LYS A 223 11.35 -0.47 6.67
CA LYS A 223 12.48 -0.74 5.77
C LYS A 223 13.21 0.54 5.34
N LEU A 224 12.47 1.64 5.10
CA LEU A 224 13.09 2.93 4.82
C LEU A 224 13.84 3.52 6.02
N LEU A 225 13.34 3.30 7.25
CA LEU A 225 14.02 3.78 8.45
C LEU A 225 15.29 2.99 8.76
N GLU A 226 15.32 1.68 8.46
CA GLU A 226 16.55 0.87 8.53
C GLU A 226 17.66 1.43 7.63
N TRP A 227 17.32 1.96 6.46
CA TRP A 227 18.29 2.62 5.58
C TRP A 227 18.87 3.92 6.13
N LYS A 228 18.16 4.59 7.04
CA LYS A 228 18.61 5.85 7.64
C LYS A 228 19.68 5.62 8.72
N ILE A 229 19.69 4.44 9.33
CA ILE A 229 20.54 4.09 10.47
C ILE A 229 21.92 3.54 10.01
N ASN A 230 22.05 3.18 8.72
CA ASN A 230 23.28 2.69 8.08
C ASN A 230 23.75 3.61 6.95
#